data_AF-A0A3N8RK37-F1
#
_entry.id   AF-A0A3N8RK37-F1
#
_cell.length_a   1.000
_cell.length_b   1.000
_cell.length_c   1.000
_cell.angle_alpha   90.00
_cell.angle_beta   90.00
_cell.angle_gamma   90.00
#
_symmetry.space_group_name_H-M   'P 1'
#
loop_
_entity.id
_entity.type
_entity.pdbx_description
1 polymer ?
#
loop_
_entity_poly.entity_id
_entity_poly.type
_entity_poly.pdbx_seq_one_letter_code
_entity_poly.pdbx_strand_id
1 'polypeptide(L)'
;MVSFALQPGVGAVGAKLLYPDGRLQHGGVVLGIVGVAVHANKHAPQPAYGYFSRTGLIGGFQAVTAACLVIRTSIHEEMGG
;
A
#
# COMPACT_ATOMS: atom_id res chain seq x y z
N MET A 1 -5.57 -6.53 7.62
CA MET A 1 -5.59 -6.65 6.15
C MET A 1 -6.80 -7.43 5.66
N VAL A 2 -7.06 -8.66 6.14
CA VAL A 2 -8.20 -9.49 5.70
C VAL A 2 -9.56 -8.78 5.81
N SER A 3 -9.84 -8.10 6.94
CA SER A 3 -11.09 -7.34 7.10
C SER A 3 -11.32 -6.31 5.99
N PHE A 4 -10.27 -5.63 5.51
CA PHE A 4 -10.34 -4.71 4.37
C PHE A 4 -10.49 -5.46 3.05
N ALA A 5 -9.78 -6.57 2.88
CA ALA A 5 -9.89 -7.40 1.67
C ALA A 5 -11.26 -8.06 1.52
N LEU A 6 -12.08 -8.13 2.58
CA LEU A 6 -13.46 -8.59 2.53
C LEU A 6 -14.47 -7.46 2.22
N GLN A 7 -14.05 -6.19 2.25
CA GLN A 7 -14.97 -5.09 1.96
C GLN A 7 -15.36 -5.07 0.47
N PRO A 8 -16.65 -4.81 0.15
CA PRO A 8 -17.09 -4.62 -1.22
C PRO A 8 -16.26 -3.56 -1.95
N GLY A 9 -15.89 -3.82 -3.20
CA GLY A 9 -15.12 -2.89 -4.04
C GLY A 9 -13.60 -2.86 -3.79
N VAL A 10 -13.07 -3.54 -2.77
CA VAL A 10 -11.62 -3.62 -2.56
C VAL A 10 -10.98 -4.68 -3.45
N GLY A 11 -10.08 -4.27 -4.36
CA GLY A 11 -9.34 -5.18 -5.24
C GLY A 11 -8.17 -5.89 -4.54
N ALA A 12 -7.27 -5.12 -3.92
CA ALA A 12 -6.12 -5.65 -3.19
C ALA A 12 -5.79 -4.78 -1.97
N VAL A 13 -5.19 -5.38 -0.95
CA VAL A 13 -4.76 -4.70 0.28
C VAL A 13 -3.28 -4.94 0.50
N GLY A 14 -2.48 -3.88 0.52
CA GLY A 14 -1.06 -3.93 0.87
C GLY A 14 -0.79 -3.67 2.34
N ALA A 15 0.37 -4.12 2.84
CA ALA A 15 0.85 -3.81 4.18
C ALA A 15 1.68 -2.52 4.19
N LYS A 16 1.74 -1.82 5.34
CA LYS A 16 2.80 -0.83 5.58
C LYS A 16 4.11 -1.58 5.80
N LEU A 17 5.10 -1.37 4.94
CA LEU A 17 6.40 -2.04 5.01
C LEU A 17 7.50 -1.08 5.40
N LEU A 18 8.46 -1.56 6.19
CA LEU A 18 9.63 -0.82 6.64
C LEU A 18 10.90 -1.45 6.07
N TYR A 19 11.90 -0.60 5.83
CA TYR A 19 13.26 -1.05 5.63
C TYR A 19 13.87 -1.55 6.97
N PRO A 20 14.97 -2.33 6.93
CA PRO A 20 15.65 -2.78 8.15
C PRO A 20 16.11 -1.65 9.07
N ASP A 21 16.36 -0.45 8.53
CA ASP A 21 16.73 0.75 9.29
C ASP A 21 15.53 1.47 9.94
N GLY A 22 14.32 0.90 9.85
CA GLY A 22 13.09 1.44 10.42
C GLY A 22 12.41 2.52 9.58
N ARG A 23 12.98 2.95 8.44
CA ARG A 23 12.34 3.93 7.56
C ARG A 23 11.24 3.30 6.72
N LEU A 24 10.27 4.10 6.28
CA LEU A 24 9.17 3.63 5.46
C LEU A 24 9.64 3.13 4.09
N GLN A 25 9.30 1.89 3.75
CA GLN A 25 9.53 1.31 2.42
C GLN A 25 8.28 1.42 1.53
N HIS A 26 7.12 1.08 2.08
CA HIS A 26 5.85 1.10 1.36
C HIS A 26 4.71 1.55 2.27
N GLY A 27 3.96 2.56 1.82
CA GLY A 27 2.72 3.02 2.45
C GLY A 27 1.60 3.21 1.44
N GLY A 28 1.68 2.53 0.29
CA GLY A 28 0.87 2.77 -0.92
C GLY A 28 1.70 3.28 -2.09
N VAL A 29 1.19 3.15 -3.31
CA VAL A 29 1.82 3.62 -4.56
C VAL A 29 0.94 4.69 -5.20
N VAL A 30 1.60 5.76 -5.67
CA VAL A 30 0.99 6.85 -6.44
C VAL A 30 1.56 6.82 -7.85
N LEU A 31 0.68 6.73 -8.85
CA LEU A 31 1.01 6.65 -10.27
C LEU A 31 1.13 8.06 -10.87
N GLY A 32 1.90 8.20 -11.95
CA GLY A 32 2.08 9.44 -12.71
C GLY A 32 3.06 10.45 -12.09
N ILE A 33 3.67 10.13 -10.95
CA ILE A 33 4.70 10.97 -10.32
C ILE A 33 6.08 10.41 -10.67
N VAL A 34 7.04 11.29 -10.95
CA VAL A 34 8.41 10.94 -11.36
C VAL A 34 8.43 10.00 -12.59
N GLY A 35 7.49 10.23 -13.53
CA GLY A 35 7.39 9.52 -14.80
C GLY A 35 6.53 8.25 -14.80
N VAL A 36 6.52 7.45 -13.73
CA VAL A 36 5.75 6.19 -13.69
C VAL A 36 4.97 6.04 -12.40
N ALA A 37 5.66 5.77 -11.29
CA ALA A 37 5.04 5.52 -10.00
C ALA A 37 6.06 5.68 -8.87
N VAL A 38 5.59 6.03 -7.68
CA VAL A 38 6.41 6.12 -6.48
C VAL A 38 5.70 5.52 -5.26
N HIS A 39 6.50 5.02 -4.32
CA HIS A 39 6.00 4.63 -3.00
C HIS A 39 5.74 5.89 -2.17
N ALA A 40 4.50 6.05 -1.71
CA ALA A 40 4.10 7.21 -0.93
C ALA A 40 4.92 7.30 0.37
N ASN A 41 5.51 8.47 0.63
CA ASN A 41 6.30 8.76 1.84
C ASN A 41 7.54 7.85 2.02
N LYS A 42 8.07 7.27 0.94
CA LYS A 42 9.28 6.42 0.98
C LYS A 42 10.42 7.15 1.73
N HIS A 43 11.13 6.40 2.57
CA HIS A 43 12.22 6.86 3.45
C HIS A 43 11.82 7.79 4.59
N ALA A 44 10.52 8.04 4.83
CA ALA A 44 10.09 8.75 6.03
C ALA A 44 10.57 8.02 7.29
N PRO A 45 11.05 8.74 8.31
CA PRO A 45 11.44 8.14 9.59
C PRO A 45 10.22 7.56 10.31
N GLN A 46 10.45 6.66 11.26
CA GLN A 46 9.39 6.13 12.11
C GLN A 46 9.73 6.39 13.60
N PRO A 47 8.81 6.97 14.39
CA PRO A 47 7.47 7.45 14.00
C PRO A 47 7.53 8.74 13.19
N ALA A 48 6.73 8.81 12.12
CA ALA A 48 6.36 10.06 11.47
C ALA A 48 4.92 9.93 11.02
N TYR A 49 4.12 10.95 11.29
CA TYR A 49 2.73 11.06 10.84
C TYR A 49 2.64 11.59 9.39
N GLY A 50 3.67 12.28 8.91
CA GLY A 50 3.70 12.83 7.55
C GLY A 50 2.59 13.86 7.31
N TYR A 51 2.36 14.17 6.04
CA TYR A 51 1.34 15.13 5.64
C TYR A 51 -0.06 14.64 6.05
N PHE A 52 -0.79 15.43 6.85
CA PHE A 52 -2.12 15.08 7.36
C PHE A 52 -2.21 13.69 8.00
N SER A 53 -1.17 13.27 8.73
CA SER A 53 -1.12 11.97 9.39
C SER A 53 -1.22 10.76 8.44
N ARG A 54 -1.00 10.95 7.13
CA ARG A 54 -1.27 9.93 6.10
C ARG A 54 -0.45 8.66 6.27
N THR A 55 0.75 8.71 6.85
CA THR A 55 1.59 7.52 7.09
C THR A 55 1.16 6.70 8.31
N GLY A 56 0.27 7.24 9.16
CA GLY A 56 -0.28 6.58 10.33
C GLY A 56 -1.71 6.04 10.13
N LEU A 57 -2.34 6.34 9.01
CA LEU A 57 -3.73 5.99 8.73
C LEU A 57 -3.84 4.90 7.66
N ILE A 58 -4.89 4.08 7.79
CA ILE A 58 -5.34 3.23 6.68
C ILE A 58 -5.96 4.13 5.62
N GLY A 59 -5.69 3.88 4.34
CA GLY A 59 -6.27 4.67 3.26
C GLY A 59 -6.16 4.00 1.89
N GLY A 60 -6.97 4.49 0.95
CA GLY A 60 -6.92 4.07 -0.45
C GLY A 60 -5.72 4.67 -1.19
N PHE A 61 -5.19 3.89 -2.13
CA PHE A 61 -4.11 4.25 -3.05
C PHE A 61 -4.40 3.67 -4.44
N GLN A 62 -3.74 4.22 -5.46
CA GLN A 62 -3.92 3.76 -6.85
C GLN A 62 -3.35 2.35 -7.06
N ALA A 63 -2.30 2.00 -6.32
CA ALA A 63 -1.72 0.67 -6.32
C ALA A 63 -1.06 0.35 -4.95
N VAL A 64 -0.77 -0.93 -4.74
CA VAL A 64 0.01 -1.44 -3.61
C VAL A 64 1.13 -2.34 -4.12
N THR A 65 2.20 -2.52 -3.34
CA THR A 65 3.30 -3.42 -3.72
C THR A 65 2.89 -4.88 -3.53
N ALA A 66 3.45 -5.76 -4.37
CA ALA A 66 3.24 -7.21 -4.24
C ALA A 66 4.11 -7.87 -3.15
N ALA A 67 5.05 -7.14 -2.52
CA ALA A 67 5.93 -7.70 -1.48
C ALA A 67 5.17 -8.24 -0.26
N CYS A 68 4.00 -7.68 0.06
CA CYS A 68 3.08 -8.22 1.05
C CYS A 68 1.67 -7.69 0.74
N LEU A 69 0.81 -8.56 0.19
CA LEU A 69 -0.54 -8.22 -0.25
C LEU A 69 -1.55 -9.30 0.15
N VAL A 70 -2.80 -8.91 0.31
CA VAL A 70 -3.96 -9.81 0.38
C VAL A 70 -4.93 -9.44 -0.73
N ILE A 71 -5.35 -10.43 -1.50
CA ILE A 71 -6.34 -10.35 -2.58
C ILE A 71 -7.36 -11.47 -2.37
N ARG A 72 -8.63 -11.23 -2.74
CA ARG A 72 -9.62 -12.31 -2.76
C ARG A 72 -9.30 -13.27 -3.91
N THR A 73 -9.36 -14.58 -3.65
CA THR A 73 -9.09 -15.60 -4.67
C THR A 73 -9.91 -15.39 -5.94
N SER A 74 -11.19 -15.05 -5.81
CA SER A 74 -12.06 -14.79 -6.97
C SER A 74 -11.58 -13.63 -7.86
N ILE A 75 -10.96 -12.58 -7.27
CA ILE A 75 -10.42 -11.44 -8.03
C ILE A 75 -9.10 -11.83 -8.69
N HIS A 76 -8.23 -12.56 -7.99
CA HIS A 76 -6.99 -13.08 -8.53
C HIS A 76 -7.25 -13.99 -9.76
N GLU A 77 -8.21 -14.90 -9.64
CA GLU A 77 -8.64 -15.76 -10.76
C GLU A 77 -9.25 -14.97 -11.94
N GLU A 78 -10.07 -13.96 -11.69
CA GLU A 78 -10.63 -13.08 -12.72
C GLU A 78 -9.54 -12.36 -13.54
N MET A 79 -8.42 -12.02 -12.89
CA MET A 79 -7.28 -11.35 -13.51
C MET A 79 -6.28 -12.34 -14.16
N GLY A 80 -6.52 -13.65 -14.08
CA GLY A 80 -5.72 -14.68 -14.72
C GLY A 80 -4.51 -15.17 -13.91
N GLY A 81 -4.44 -14.88 -12.61
CA GLY A 81 -3.32 -15.23 -11.73
C GLY A 81 -2.77 -14.00 -11.03
#